data_AF-A0A5N7ZU34-F1
#
_entry.id   AF-A0A5N7ZU34-F1
#
_cell.length_a   1.000
_cell.length_b   1.000
_cell.length_c   1.000
_cell.angle_alpha   90.00
_cell.angle_beta   90.00
_cell.angle_gamma   90.00
#
_symmetry.space_group_name_H-M   'P 1'
#
loop_
_entity.id
_entity.type
_entity.pdbx_description
1 polymer ?
#
loop_
_entity_poly.entity_id
_entity_poly.type
_entity_poly.pdbx_seq_one_letter_code
_entity_poly.pdbx_strand_id
1 'polypeptide(L)' 'MLDHTHAPEAASWIDAALGHADFPIQNLPMGVFRRDGGAPRVGVAIGDRVLDARAAVELGLLD' A
#
# COMPACT_ATOMS: atom_id res chain seq x y z
N MET A 1 -0.06 -19.24 -11.90
CA MET A 1 -0.38 -18.22 -12.92
C MET A 1 -0.48 -16.90 -12.18
N LEU A 2 0.31 -15.89 -12.57
CA LEU A 2 0.22 -14.56 -11.98
C LEU A 2 -1.00 -13.82 -12.56
N ASP A 3 -1.66 -13.00 -11.76
CA ASP A 3 -2.80 -12.18 -12.19
C ASP A 3 -2.36 -10.76 -12.60
N HIS A 4 -3.33 -9.89 -12.89
CA HIS A 4 -3.10 -8.52 -13.32
C HIS A 4 -2.33 -7.64 -12.30
N THR A 5 -2.29 -8.02 -11.01
CA THR A 5 -1.58 -7.24 -9.99
C THR A 5 -0.06 -7.31 -10.13
N HIS A 6 0.45 -8.32 -10.85
CA HIS A 6 1.87 -8.52 -11.12
C HIS A 6 2.31 -7.99 -12.48
N ALA A 7 1.41 -7.31 -13.22
CA ALA A 7 1.71 -6.74 -14.53
C ALA A 7 2.84 -5.68 -14.42
N PRO A 8 3.95 -5.81 -15.18
CA PRO A 8 5.05 -4.84 -15.15
C PRO A 8 4.63 -3.41 -15.53
N GLU A 9 3.59 -3.28 -16.36
CA GLU A 9 3.02 -2.00 -16.81
C GLU A 9 2.04 -1.37 -15.82
N ALA A 10 1.62 -2.09 -14.77
CA ALA A 10 0.77 -1.52 -13.74
C ALA A 10 1.49 -0.36 -13.05
N ALA A 11 0.78 0.76 -12.88
CA ALA A 11 1.31 1.99 -12.31
C ALA A 11 0.41 2.50 -11.19
N SER A 12 1.04 3.06 -10.16
CA SER A 12 0.34 3.81 -9.11
C SER A 12 0.27 5.28 -9.48
N TRP A 13 -0.78 5.96 -9.02
CA TRP A 13 -0.85 7.42 -9.01
C TRP A 13 0.07 8.06 -7.95
N ILE A 14 0.67 7.25 -7.08
CA ILE A 14 1.71 7.66 -6.14
C ILE A 14 3.06 7.62 -6.88
N ASP A 15 3.59 8.80 -7.23
CA ASP A 15 4.86 8.93 -7.97
C ASP A 15 6.02 8.15 -7.31
N ALA A 16 6.10 8.17 -5.98
CA ALA A 16 7.15 7.49 -5.23
C ALA A 16 7.11 5.95 -5.36
N ALA A 17 6.02 5.37 -5.85
CA ALA A 17 5.93 3.93 -6.09
C ALA A 17 6.43 3.52 -7.50
N LEU A 18 6.58 4.48 -8.42
CA LEU A 18 7.03 4.20 -9.78
C LEU A 18 8.50 3.75 -9.77
N GLY A 19 8.73 2.48 -10.09
CA GLY A 19 10.08 1.90 -10.09
C GLY A 19 10.74 1.77 -8.72
N HIS A 20 9.96 1.87 -7.63
CA HIS A 20 10.48 1.69 -6.28
C HIS A 20 11.03 0.27 -6.10
N ALA A 21 12.23 0.12 -5.52
CA ALA A 21 12.90 -1.16 -5.38
C ALA A 21 12.13 -2.13 -4.47
N ASP A 22 11.73 -1.66 -3.29
CA ASP A 22 11.06 -2.51 -2.30
C ASP A 22 9.53 -2.45 -2.36
N PHE A 23 8.93 -1.27 -2.57
CA PHE A 23 7.49 -1.05 -2.48
C PHE A 23 6.85 -0.53 -3.77
N PRO A 24 7.05 -1.19 -4.93
CA PRO A 24 6.31 -0.86 -6.13
C PRO A 24 4.84 -1.31 -6.01
N ILE A 25 3.99 -0.88 -6.94
CA ILE A 25 2.55 -1.23 -6.95
C ILE A 25 2.30 -2.75 -7.07
N GLN A 26 3.28 -3.51 -7.55
CA GLN A 26 3.22 -4.96 -7.66
C GLN A 26 3.51 -5.71 -6.35
N ASN A 27 4.09 -5.06 -5.33
CA ASN A 27 4.50 -5.76 -4.09
C ASN A 27 3.45 -5.65 -2.97
N LEU A 28 2.98 -4.42 -2.67
CA LEU A 28 1.95 -4.13 -1.65
C LEU A 28 2.06 -4.98 -0.36
N PRO A 29 3.21 -5.00 0.35
CA PRO A 29 3.35 -5.82 1.54
C PRO A 29 2.51 -5.24 2.68
N MET A 30 1.86 -6.13 3.44
CA MET A 30 1.11 -5.78 4.64
C MET A 30 2.01 -5.75 5.87
N GLY A 31 1.76 -4.80 6.75
CA GLY A 31 2.46 -4.67 8.03
C GLY A 31 1.64 -3.96 9.10
N VAL A 32 2.22 -3.84 10.29
CA VAL A 32 1.65 -3.08 11.39
C VAL A 32 2.47 -1.80 11.58
N PHE A 33 1.79 -0.65 11.58
CA PHE A 33 2.42 0.65 11.81
C PHE A 33 1.72 1.42 12.94
N ARG A 34 2.37 2.48 13.42
CA ARG A 34 1.81 3.43 14.38
C ARG A 34 2.18 4.84 13.92
N ARG A 35 1.24 5.77 14.03
CA ARG A 35 1.47 7.21 13.84
C ARG A 35 1.43 7.90 15.19
N ASP A 36 2.45 8.68 15.51
CA ASP A 36 2.53 9.57 16.70
C ASP A 36 2.14 8.92 18.04
N GLY A 37 2.56 7.67 18.27
CA GLY A 37 2.25 6.94 19.51
C GLY A 37 0.81 6.43 19.63
N GLY A 38 0.01 6.56 18.57
CA GLY A 38 -1.35 6.02 18.50
C GLY A 38 -1.40 4.48 18.51
N ALA A 39 -2.62 3.95 18.54
CA ALA A 39 -2.85 2.51 18.49
C ALA A 39 -2.24 1.87 17.22
N PRO A 40 -1.69 0.64 17.30
CA PRO A 40 -1.23 -0.09 16.11
C PRO A 40 -2.34 -0.32 15.11
N ARG A 41 -2.02 -0.17 13.82
CA ARG A 41 -2.95 -0.35 12.69
C ARG A 41 -2.31 -1.20 11.60
N VAL A 42 -3.16 -1.89 10.85
CA VAL A 42 -2.74 -2.59 9.62
C VAL A 42 -2.54 -1.56 8.52
N GLY A 43 -1.43 -1.66 7.80
CA GLY A 43 -1.17 -0.84 6.63
C GLY A 43 -0.45 -1.59 5.52
N VAL A 44 -0.48 -0.99 4.33
CA VAL A 44 0.16 -1.51 3.11
C VAL A 44 1.23 -0.51 2.67
N ALA A 45 2.48 -0.95 2.50
CA ALA A 45 3.54 -0.08 2.02
C ALA A 45 3.41 0.17 0.50
N ILE A 46 3.58 1.42 0.08
CA ILE A 46 3.54 1.83 -1.33
C ILE A 46 4.43 3.06 -1.55
N GLY A 47 5.51 2.90 -2.32
CA GLY A 47 6.56 3.92 -2.42
C GLY A 47 7.12 4.29 -1.05
N ASP A 48 7.13 5.59 -0.74
CA ASP A 48 7.53 6.15 0.56
C ASP A 48 6.35 6.31 1.55
N ARG A 49 5.19 5.72 1.25
CA ARG A 49 3.94 5.89 2.00
C ARG A 49 3.41 4.57 2.54
N VAL A 50 2.48 4.68 3.48
CA VAL A 50 1.69 3.57 4.01
C VAL A 50 0.20 3.89 3.84
N LEU A 51 -0.55 3.02 3.17
CA LEU A 51 -2.01 3.05 3.15
C LEU A 51 -2.54 2.49 4.48
N ASP A 52 -3.31 3.28 5.23
CA ASP A 52 -4.01 2.82 6.43
C ASP A 52 -5.27 2.03 6.04
N ALA A 53 -5.21 0.70 6.19
CA ALA A 53 -6.30 -0.18 5.78
C ALA A 53 -7.59 0.08 6.60
N ARG A 54 -7.45 0.40 7.89
CA ARG A 54 -8.60 0.70 8.74
C ARG A 54 -9.27 1.99 8.32
N ALA A 55 -8.49 3.04 8.05
CA ALA A 55 -9.05 4.30 7.58
C ALA A 55 -9.78 4.14 6.24
N ALA A 56 -9.24 3.32 5.33
CA ALA A 56 -9.87 3.03 4.05
C ALA A 56 -11.23 2.31 4.21
N VAL A 57 -11.33 1.33 5.11
CA VAL A 57 -12.62 0.67 5.44
C VAL A 57 -13.60 1.66 6.07
N GLU A 58 -13.16 2.47 7.04
CA GLU A 58 -14.01 3.48 7.70
C GLU A 58 -14.54 4.54 6.71
N LEU A 59 -13.80 4.80 5.62
CA LEU A 59 -14.21 5.68 4.52
C LEU A 59 -15.02 4.98 3.42
N GLY A 60 -15.24 3.66 3.50
CA GLY A 60 -15.93 2.88 2.46
C GLY A 60 -15.14 2.76 1.15
N LEU A 61 -13.80 2.81 1.21
CA LEU A 61 -12.91 2.64 0.07
C LEU A 61 -12.42 1.20 -0.10
N LEU A 62 -12.61 0.37 0.93
CA LEU A 62 -12.27 -1.05 0.97
C LEU A 62 -13.38 -1.82 1.69
N ASP A 63 -13.72 -3.00 1.16
CA ASP A 63 -14.73 -3.92 1.69
C ASP A 63 -14.11 -5.08 2.49
#